data_AF-A0A432G650-F1
#
_entry.id   AF-A0A432G650-F1
#
_cell.length_a   1.000
_cell.length_b   1.000
_cell.length_c   1.000
_cell.angle_alpha   90.00
_cell.angle_beta   90.00
_cell.angle_gamma   90.00
#
_symmetry.space_group_name_H-M   'P 1'
#
loop_
_entity.id
_entity.type
_entity.pdbx_description
1 polymer ?
#
loop_
_entity_poly.entity_id
_entity_poly.type
_entity_poly.pdbx_seq_one_letter_code
_entity_poly.pdbx_strand_id
1 'polypeptide(L)'
;MMLRQFYERVILSFPKTILLLMLVCIAALGYQARYLEIDASAETLLLEDDKDLAFTRKVNERYGSSDFLILTYSPYADLLADSTLDSLRKLSAELLELERVESVMSILNVPLLESPPKPIKELIKNVPTLESPGIDKALAKLEFLNSPIYRDNLVSPDFKTTALLINLHDDPLYRELLQQRNELRKKAKDGLLSELEQSELENVLIDFKNHRDK
;
A
#
# COMPACT_ATOMS: atom_id res chain seq x y z
N MET A 1 -52.32 11.18 23.36
CA MET A 1 -53.37 12.01 22.72
C MET A 1 -52.80 13.02 21.72
N MET A 2 -51.72 13.74 22.08
CA MET A 2 -51.10 14.75 21.18
C MET A 2 -50.54 14.21 19.86
N LEU A 3 -49.89 13.04 19.85
CA LEU A 3 -49.33 12.46 18.62
C LEU A 3 -50.40 12.11 17.57
N ARG A 4 -51.54 11.59 18.03
CA ARG A 4 -52.69 11.25 17.18
C ARG A 4 -53.35 12.50 16.59
N GLN A 5 -53.52 13.53 17.41
CA GLN A 5 -54.07 14.82 16.96
C GLN A 5 -53.14 15.52 15.94
N PHE A 6 -51.82 15.42 16.11
CA PHE A 6 -50.84 15.93 15.15
C PHE A 6 -50.92 15.17 13.82
N TYR A 7 -50.94 13.84 13.86
CA TYR A 7 -51.07 12.99 12.67
C TYR A 7 -52.36 13.29 11.90
N GLU A 8 -53.50 13.41 12.58
CA GLU A 8 -54.80 13.67 11.95
C GLU A 8 -54.88 15.11 11.36
N ARG A 9 -54.44 16.13 12.10
CA ARG A 9 -54.56 17.54 11.66
C ARG A 9 -53.49 18.01 10.70
N VAL A 10 -52.31 17.40 10.69
CA VAL A 10 -51.19 17.85 9.86
C VAL A 10 -50.96 16.85 8.73
N ILE A 11 -50.79 15.57 9.07
CA ILE A 11 -50.39 14.54 8.10
C ILE A 11 -51.54 14.14 7.18
N LEU A 12 -52.69 13.79 7.75
CA LEU A 12 -53.87 13.37 6.98
C LEU A 12 -54.61 14.55 6.33
N SER A 13 -54.46 15.76 6.86
CA SER A 13 -55.12 16.95 6.32
C SER A 13 -54.39 17.53 5.09
N PHE A 14 -53.07 17.33 4.97
CA PHE A 14 -52.27 17.84 3.84
C PHE A 14 -51.35 16.80 3.17
N PRO A 15 -51.86 15.61 2.79
CA PRO A 15 -51.04 14.46 2.38
C PRO A 15 -50.18 14.75 1.14
N LYS A 16 -50.71 15.48 0.15
CA LYS A 16 -49.97 15.82 -1.08
C LYS A 16 -48.76 16.72 -0.81
N THR A 17 -48.92 17.70 0.09
CA THR A 17 -47.84 18.64 0.43
C THR A 17 -46.72 17.94 1.20
N ILE A 18 -47.08 17.02 2.10
CA ILE A 18 -46.12 16.25 2.89
C ILE A 18 -45.38 15.25 2.01
N LEU A 19 -46.07 14.58 1.08
CA LEU A 19 -45.42 13.72 0.09
C LEU A 19 -44.46 14.51 -0.80
N LEU A 20 -44.84 15.71 -1.26
CA LEU A 20 -43.95 16.58 -2.03
C LEU A 20 -42.72 16.98 -1.21
N LEU A 21 -42.90 17.38 0.05
CA LEU A 21 -41.80 17.76 0.93
C LEU A 21 -40.86 16.57 1.22
N MET A 22 -41.40 15.38 1.48
CA MET A 22 -40.60 14.16 1.62
C MET A 22 -39.83 13.86 0.35
N LEU A 23 -40.46 13.98 -0.82
CA LEU A 23 -39.81 13.72 -2.10
C LEU A 23 -38.67 14.73 -2.37
N VAL A 24 -38.87 16.00 -2.03
CA VAL A 24 -37.81 17.02 -2.09
C VAL A 24 -36.68 16.69 -1.11
N CYS A 25 -36.97 16.31 0.13
CA CYS A 25 -35.96 15.89 1.10
C CYS A 25 -35.18 14.66 0.63
N ILE A 26 -35.85 13.63 0.12
CA ILE A 26 -35.20 12.42 -0.41
C ILE A 26 -34.35 12.76 -1.64
N ALA A 27 -34.84 13.60 -2.55
CA ALA A 27 -34.06 14.03 -3.71
C ALA A 27 -32.82 14.84 -3.30
N ALA A 28 -32.96 15.73 -2.31
CA ALA A 28 -31.84 16.51 -1.77
C ALA A 28 -30.79 15.62 -1.08
N LEU A 29 -31.23 14.70 -0.21
CA LEU A 29 -30.34 13.73 0.45
C LEU A 29 -29.71 12.77 -0.56
N GLY A 30 -30.46 12.30 -1.56
CA GLY A 30 -29.96 11.44 -2.63
C GLY A 30 -28.95 12.17 -3.52
N TYR A 31 -29.14 13.46 -3.78
CA TYR A 31 -28.15 14.29 -4.46
C TYR A 31 -26.87 14.42 -3.61
N GLN A 32 -27.02 14.64 -2.30
CA GLN A 32 -25.90 14.79 -1.36
C GLN A 32 -25.14 13.48 -1.15
N ALA A 33 -25.82 12.32 -1.23
CA ALA A 33 -25.21 11.00 -1.11
C ALA A 33 -24.13 10.73 -2.17
N ARG A 34 -24.14 11.47 -3.30
CA ARG A 34 -23.07 11.39 -4.32
C ARG A 34 -21.74 11.99 -3.85
N TYR A 35 -21.74 12.77 -2.77
CA TYR A 35 -20.54 13.30 -2.12
C TYR A 35 -20.16 12.51 -0.85
N LEU A 36 -20.83 11.38 -0.58
CA LEU A 36 -20.45 10.50 0.51
C LEU A 36 -19.17 9.76 0.13
N GLU A 37 -18.07 10.12 0.77
CA GLU A 37 -16.79 9.43 0.61
C GLU A 37 -16.65 8.35 1.67
N ILE A 38 -16.23 7.16 1.26
CA ILE A 38 -15.94 6.05 2.17
C ILE A 38 -14.42 5.91 2.25
N ASP A 39 -13.85 6.39 3.36
CA ASP A 39 -12.43 6.20 3.65
C ASP A 39 -12.21 4.83 4.31
N ALA A 40 -11.86 3.85 3.47
CA ALA A 40 -11.54 2.49 3.88
C ALA A 40 -10.04 2.26 4.12
N SER A 41 -9.27 3.34 4.37
CA SER A 41 -7.86 3.18 4.71
C SER A 41 -7.68 2.45 6.04
N ALA A 42 -6.58 1.71 6.19
CA ALA A 42 -6.29 1.02 7.44
C ALA A 42 -6.19 1.98 8.64
N GLU A 43 -5.87 3.26 8.39
CA GLU A 43 -5.79 4.29 9.43
C GLU A 43 -7.16 4.63 10.04
N THR A 44 -8.26 4.59 9.27
CA THR A 44 -9.61 4.85 9.81
C THR A 44 -10.19 3.68 10.61
N LEU A 45 -9.62 2.49 10.44
CA LEU A 45 -9.98 1.29 11.21
C LEU A 45 -9.25 1.21 12.56
N LEU A 46 -8.17 1.98 12.72
CA LEU A 46 -7.38 2.03 13.94
C LEU A 46 -7.82 3.18 14.83
N LEU A 47 -7.65 3.00 16.14
CA LEU A 47 -7.86 4.07 17.11
C LEU A 47 -6.79 5.14 16.90
N GLU A 48 -7.19 6.41 16.87
CA GLU A 48 -6.26 7.53 16.66
C GLU A 48 -5.12 7.56 17.72
N ASP A 49 -5.42 7.13 18.94
CA ASP A 49 -4.51 7.07 20.10
C ASP A 49 -3.91 5.68 20.35
N ASP A 50 -3.90 4.82 19.33
CA ASP A 50 -3.32 3.50 19.45
C ASP A 50 -1.79 3.57 19.73
N LYS A 51 -1.35 2.91 20.80
CA LYS A 51 0.06 2.94 21.24
C LYS A 51 0.97 2.18 20.27
N ASP A 52 0.48 1.11 19.66
CA ASP A 52 1.22 0.28 18.73
C ASP A 52 1.35 1.01 17.38
N LEU A 53 0.31 1.74 16.96
CA LEU A 53 0.37 2.64 15.81
C LEU A 53 1.40 3.77 16.03
N ALA A 54 1.40 4.39 17.22
CA ALA A 54 2.39 5.41 17.57
C ALA A 54 3.83 4.87 17.59
N PHE A 55 4.02 3.63 18.08
CA PHE A 55 5.32 2.97 18.05
C PHE A 55 5.76 2.63 16.61
N THR A 56 4.86 2.08 15.80
CA THR A 56 5.11 1.74 14.39
C THR A 56 5.55 2.96 13.60
N ARG A 57 4.86 4.10 13.75
CA ARG A 57 5.24 5.37 13.11
C ARG A 57 6.66 5.80 13.49
N LYS A 58 7.04 5.70 14.77
CA LYS A 58 8.41 6.03 15.21
C LYS A 58 9.48 5.09 14.65
N VAL A 59 9.16 3.80 14.51
CA VAL A 59 10.07 2.82 13.90
C VAL A 59 10.25 3.15 12.42
N ASN A 60 9.16 3.41 11.69
CA ASN A 60 9.19 3.77 10.28
C ASN A 60 9.92 5.11 10.04
N GLU A 61 9.75 6.10 10.92
CA GLU A 61 10.48 7.37 10.85
C GLU A 61 12.00 7.17 11.01
N ARG A 62 12.42 6.26 11.90
CA ARG A 62 13.84 6.03 12.19
C ARG A 62 14.54 5.14 11.17
N TYR A 63 13.89 4.08 10.74
CA TYR A 63 14.50 3.04 9.91
C TYR A 63 14.04 3.08 8.45
N GLY A 64 13.10 3.98 8.12
CA GLY A 64 12.40 4.00 6.85
C GLY A 64 11.32 2.92 6.77
N SER A 65 10.35 3.16 5.91
CA SER A 65 9.42 2.13 5.43
C SER A 65 9.46 2.16 3.91
N SER A 66 9.54 0.98 3.29
CA SER A 66 9.45 0.82 1.85
C SER A 66 8.13 0.16 1.54
N ASP A 67 7.34 0.79 0.67
CA ASP A 67 6.15 0.19 0.11
C ASP A 67 6.57 -0.73 -1.04
N PHE A 68 6.04 -1.94 -1.04
CA PHE A 68 6.35 -2.92 -2.07
C PHE A 68 5.12 -3.74 -2.44
N LEU A 69 5.14 -4.28 -3.65
CA LEU A 69 4.16 -5.23 -4.15
C LEU A 69 4.83 -6.56 -4.40
N ILE A 70 4.10 -7.65 -4.17
CA ILE A 70 4.55 -9.00 -4.51
C ILE A 70 3.73 -9.49 -5.69
N LEU A 71 4.40 -9.81 -6.79
CA LEU A 71 3.81 -10.45 -7.95
C LEU A 71 4.30 -11.90 -8.03
N THR A 72 3.39 -12.86 -7.94
CA THR A 72 3.73 -14.28 -8.17
C THR A 72 3.58 -14.63 -9.65
N TYR A 73 4.58 -15.32 -10.20
CA TYR A 73 4.62 -15.75 -11.59
C TYR A 73 4.84 -17.27 -11.68
N SER A 74 3.92 -17.97 -12.35
CA SER A 74 3.96 -19.41 -12.56
C SER A 74 4.03 -19.72 -14.06
N PRO A 75 5.22 -20.01 -14.62
CA PRO A 75 5.36 -20.40 -16.02
C PRO A 75 4.80 -21.80 -16.30
N TYR A 76 4.46 -22.07 -17.56
CA TYR A 76 4.15 -23.42 -18.02
C TYR A 76 5.40 -24.31 -18.20
N ALA A 77 6.55 -23.69 -18.48
CA ALA A 77 7.85 -24.36 -18.60
C ALA A 77 8.58 -24.42 -17.24
N ASP A 78 9.75 -25.07 -17.18
CA ASP A 78 10.61 -25.05 -15.98
C ASP A 78 11.03 -23.60 -15.65
N LEU A 79 11.07 -23.27 -14.37
CA LEU A 79 11.33 -21.92 -13.87
C LEU A 79 12.68 -21.33 -14.32
N LEU A 80 13.68 -22.17 -14.58
CA LEU A 80 15.02 -21.76 -15.03
C LEU A 80 15.26 -21.99 -16.53
N ALA A 81 14.21 -22.36 -17.29
CA ALA A 81 14.27 -22.44 -18.74
C ALA A 81 14.53 -21.05 -19.34
N ASP A 82 15.33 -20.98 -20.41
CA ASP A 82 15.71 -19.69 -21.01
C ASP A 82 14.49 -18.87 -21.46
N SER A 83 13.46 -19.53 -22.00
CA SER A 83 12.20 -18.88 -22.38
C SER A 83 11.50 -18.20 -21.20
N THR A 84 11.49 -18.84 -20.03
CA THR A 84 10.91 -18.31 -18.81
C THR A 84 11.73 -17.15 -18.26
N LEU A 85 13.05 -17.29 -18.22
CA LEU A 85 13.95 -16.24 -17.76
C LEU A 85 13.86 -14.99 -18.67
N ASP A 86 13.71 -15.19 -19.98
CA ASP A 86 13.51 -14.09 -20.93
C ASP A 86 12.15 -13.40 -20.73
N SER A 87 11.08 -14.15 -20.45
CA SER A 87 9.78 -13.57 -20.09
C SER A 87 9.86 -12.76 -18.81
N LEU A 88 10.54 -13.27 -17.77
CA LEU A 88 10.74 -12.55 -16.51
C LEU A 88 11.58 -11.28 -16.70
N ARG A 89 12.59 -11.31 -17.58
CA ARG A 89 13.41 -10.13 -17.88
C ARG A 89 12.59 -9.05 -18.57
N LYS A 90 11.76 -9.42 -19.55
CA LYS A 90 10.84 -8.49 -20.22
C LYS A 90 9.84 -7.89 -19.25
N LEU A 91 9.19 -8.74 -18.45
CA LEU A 91 8.23 -8.30 -17.43
C LEU A 91 8.89 -7.35 -16.41
N SER A 92 10.11 -7.68 -15.94
CA SER A 92 10.84 -6.82 -15.02
C SER A 92 11.19 -5.48 -15.66
N ALA A 93 11.58 -5.45 -16.93
CA ALA A 93 11.87 -4.23 -17.66
C ALA A 93 10.60 -3.36 -17.85
N GLU A 94 9.48 -3.96 -18.25
CA GLU A 94 8.19 -3.27 -18.39
C GLU A 94 7.71 -2.69 -17.06
N LEU A 95 7.90 -3.41 -15.94
CA LEU A 95 7.58 -2.91 -14.61
C LEU A 95 8.47 -1.73 -14.20
N LEU A 96 9.75 -1.75 -14.55
CA LEU A 96 10.69 -0.66 -14.26
C LEU A 96 10.42 0.61 -15.09
N GLU A 97 9.65 0.52 -16.19
CA GLU A 97 9.23 1.70 -16.95
C GLU A 97 8.09 2.49 -16.26
N LEU A 98 7.44 1.90 -15.26
CA LEU A 98 6.38 2.56 -14.51
C LEU A 98 6.97 3.59 -13.53
N GLU A 99 6.50 4.83 -13.59
CA GLU A 99 7.00 5.95 -12.77
C GLU A 99 6.97 5.68 -11.26
N ARG A 100 6.06 4.83 -10.77
CA ARG A 100 5.94 4.51 -9.34
C ARG A 100 6.90 3.40 -8.90
N VAL A 101 7.56 2.69 -9.80
CA VAL A 101 8.40 1.52 -9.49
C VAL A 101 9.86 1.96 -9.37
N GLU A 102 10.45 1.78 -8.19
CA GLU A 102 11.86 2.08 -7.93
C GLU A 102 12.77 0.93 -8.37
N SER A 103 12.40 -0.30 -8.04
CA SER A 103 13.19 -1.48 -8.39
C SER A 103 12.36 -2.75 -8.41
N VAL A 104 12.81 -3.74 -9.17
CA VAL A 104 12.21 -5.07 -9.23
C VAL A 104 13.26 -6.11 -8.87
N MET A 105 13.01 -6.88 -7.81
CA MET A 105 13.84 -8.01 -7.39
C MET A 105 13.15 -9.32 -7.77
N SER A 106 13.89 -10.25 -8.39
CA SER A 106 13.39 -11.54 -8.83
C SER A 106 14.50 -12.59 -8.79
N ILE A 107 14.20 -13.85 -9.13
CA ILE A 107 15.22 -14.91 -9.27
C ILE A 107 16.39 -14.52 -10.19
N LEU A 108 16.20 -13.57 -11.11
CA LEU A 108 17.24 -13.11 -12.03
C LEU A 108 18.38 -12.38 -11.31
N ASN A 109 18.06 -11.49 -10.38
CA ASN A 109 18.99 -10.50 -9.83
C ASN A 109 19.21 -10.61 -8.31
N VAL A 110 18.56 -11.56 -7.64
CA VAL A 110 18.90 -11.89 -6.25
C VAL A 110 20.33 -12.45 -6.16
N PRO A 111 21.04 -12.16 -5.06
CA PRO A 111 22.37 -12.70 -4.84
C PRO A 111 22.34 -14.23 -4.71
N LEU A 112 23.36 -14.90 -5.23
CA LEU A 112 23.64 -16.31 -5.01
C LEU A 112 24.83 -16.39 -4.06
N LEU A 113 24.57 -16.82 -2.83
CA LEU A 113 25.55 -16.86 -1.75
C LEU A 113 26.30 -18.19 -1.71
N GLU A 114 25.66 -19.27 -2.17
CA GLU A 114 26.21 -20.62 -2.16
C GLU A 114 26.47 -21.18 -3.57
N SER A 115 26.08 -20.45 -4.61
CA SER A 115 26.16 -20.90 -6.02
C SER A 115 26.94 -19.92 -6.89
N PRO A 116 28.27 -20.10 -7.06
CA PRO A 116 29.11 -21.18 -6.54
C PRO A 116 29.59 -20.95 -5.09
N PRO A 117 29.97 -22.02 -4.36
CA PRO A 117 30.43 -21.90 -2.98
C PRO A 117 31.77 -21.16 -2.94
N LYS A 118 31.73 -19.89 -2.51
CA LYS A 118 32.90 -19.02 -2.36
C LYS A 118 33.03 -18.56 -0.91
N PRO A 119 34.26 -18.29 -0.43
CA PRO A 119 34.45 -17.65 0.86
C PRO A 119 33.69 -16.31 0.92
N ILE A 120 33.04 -16.02 2.06
CA ILE A 120 32.27 -14.77 2.26
C ILE A 120 33.11 -13.53 1.91
N LYS A 121 34.42 -13.56 2.21
CA LYS A 121 35.35 -12.47 1.90
C LYS A 121 35.45 -12.13 0.40
N GLU A 122 35.21 -13.11 -0.47
CA GLU A 122 35.18 -12.91 -1.92
C GLU A 122 33.83 -12.41 -2.42
N LEU A 123 32.72 -12.84 -1.77
CA LEU A 123 31.37 -12.38 -2.08
C LEU A 123 31.18 -10.88 -1.81
N ILE A 124 31.85 -10.31 -0.81
CA ILE A 124 31.78 -8.86 -0.49
C ILE A 124 32.14 -7.97 -1.69
N LYS A 125 32.99 -8.46 -2.62
CA LYS A 125 33.43 -7.66 -3.76
C LYS A 125 32.51 -7.76 -4.97
N ASN A 126 31.91 -8.93 -5.21
CA ASN A 126 31.00 -9.16 -6.32
C ASN A 126 30.16 -10.40 -6.04
N VAL A 127 28.89 -10.20 -5.67
CA VAL A 127 27.97 -11.30 -5.40
C VAL A 127 27.34 -11.75 -6.71
N PRO A 128 27.50 -13.03 -7.12
CA PRO A 128 26.90 -13.52 -8.34
C PRO A 128 25.37 -13.52 -8.26
N THR A 129 24.72 -13.45 -9.41
CA THR A 129 23.26 -13.58 -9.60
C THR A 129 23.01 -14.56 -10.75
N LEU A 130 21.77 -14.95 -11.04
CA LEU A 130 21.50 -15.78 -12.23
C LEU A 130 21.93 -15.12 -13.55
N GLU A 131 22.02 -13.79 -13.60
CA GLU A 131 22.50 -13.04 -14.77
C GLU A 131 24.02 -12.97 -14.87
N SER A 132 24.74 -13.42 -13.85
CA SER A 132 26.21 -13.47 -13.89
C SER A 132 26.70 -14.55 -14.85
N PRO A 133 27.83 -14.32 -15.56
CA PRO A 133 28.37 -15.30 -16.49
C PRO A 133 28.89 -16.54 -15.75
N GLY A 134 28.64 -17.73 -16.32
CA GLY A 134 29.20 -18.99 -15.82
C GLY A 134 28.48 -19.60 -14.60
N ILE A 135 27.22 -19.21 -14.36
CA ILE A 135 26.42 -19.74 -13.26
C ILE A 135 25.80 -21.09 -13.63
N ASP A 136 25.97 -22.06 -12.74
CA ASP A 136 25.33 -23.36 -12.84
C ASP A 136 23.89 -23.28 -12.33
N LYS A 137 22.93 -23.41 -13.24
CA LYS A 137 21.49 -23.37 -12.93
C LYS A 137 21.06 -24.48 -11.97
N ALA A 138 21.72 -25.63 -11.97
CA ALA A 138 21.39 -26.73 -11.05
C ALA A 138 21.78 -26.38 -9.62
N LEU A 139 22.95 -25.75 -9.43
CA LEU A 139 23.37 -25.25 -8.11
C LEU A 139 22.45 -24.11 -7.64
N ALA A 140 22.14 -23.15 -8.51
CA ALA A 140 21.22 -22.07 -8.17
C ALA A 140 19.83 -22.60 -7.78
N LYS A 141 19.31 -23.62 -8.48
CA LYS A 141 18.05 -24.30 -8.13
C LYS A 141 18.10 -24.91 -6.73
N LEU A 142 19.21 -25.59 -6.39
CA LEU A 142 19.39 -26.15 -5.06
C LEU A 142 19.44 -25.07 -3.99
N GLU A 143 20.13 -23.95 -4.26
CA GLU A 143 20.17 -22.82 -3.33
C GLU A 143 18.78 -22.21 -3.13
N PHE A 144 18.03 -21.94 -4.20
CA PHE A 144 16.68 -21.38 -4.09
C PHE A 144 15.72 -22.29 -3.29
N LEU A 145 15.88 -23.61 -3.40
CA LEU A 145 15.03 -24.58 -2.70
C LEU A 145 15.45 -24.85 -1.25
N ASN A 146 16.72 -24.65 -0.90
CA ASN A 146 17.24 -25.01 0.43
C ASN A 146 17.58 -23.80 1.29
N SER A 147 17.83 -22.64 0.70
CA SER A 147 18.19 -21.42 1.41
C SER A 147 17.01 -20.88 2.22
N PRO A 148 17.16 -20.61 3.53
CA PRO A 148 16.09 -20.07 4.37
C PRO A 148 15.55 -18.71 3.90
N ILE A 149 16.32 -17.97 3.11
CA ILE A 149 15.91 -16.66 2.60
C ILE A 149 15.15 -16.75 1.27
N TYR A 150 15.33 -17.79 0.47
CA TYR A 150 14.69 -17.93 -0.84
C TYR A 150 13.56 -18.93 -0.85
N ARG A 151 13.72 -20.04 -0.13
CA ARG A 151 12.69 -21.06 -0.02
C ARG A 151 11.44 -20.46 0.63
N ASP A 152 10.28 -20.70 0.03
CA ASP A 152 8.95 -20.26 0.50
C ASP A 152 8.75 -18.73 0.51
N ASN A 153 9.79 -17.94 0.20
CA ASN A 153 9.74 -16.47 0.07
C ASN A 153 9.85 -16.03 -1.39
N LEU A 154 10.85 -16.54 -2.11
CA LEU A 154 11.13 -16.20 -3.50
C LEU A 154 10.62 -17.27 -4.47
N VAL A 155 10.73 -18.54 -4.10
CA VAL A 155 10.26 -19.66 -4.93
C VAL A 155 9.34 -20.59 -4.14
N SER A 156 8.39 -21.20 -4.83
CA SER A 156 7.51 -22.21 -4.23
C SER A 156 8.26 -23.51 -3.91
N PRO A 157 7.79 -24.32 -2.94
CA PRO A 157 8.42 -25.60 -2.58
C PRO A 157 8.53 -26.58 -3.74
N ASP A 158 7.62 -26.51 -4.71
CA ASP A 158 7.60 -27.35 -5.91
C ASP A 158 8.39 -26.75 -7.08
N PHE A 159 9.02 -25.59 -6.88
CA PHE A 159 9.81 -24.84 -7.86
C PHE A 159 9.06 -24.49 -9.15
N LYS A 160 7.74 -24.30 -9.08
CA LYS A 160 6.89 -23.93 -10.22
C LYS A 160 6.47 -22.47 -10.24
N THR A 161 6.70 -21.74 -9.16
CA THR A 161 6.29 -20.35 -9.00
C THR A 161 7.44 -19.54 -8.41
N THR A 162 7.63 -18.33 -8.92
CA THR A 162 8.54 -17.33 -8.33
C THR A 162 7.78 -16.08 -7.94
N ALA A 163 8.24 -15.41 -6.90
CA ALA A 163 7.83 -14.05 -6.58
C ALA A 163 8.75 -13.03 -7.29
N LEU A 164 8.17 -11.89 -7.65
CA LEU A 164 8.86 -10.66 -7.98
C LEU A 164 8.48 -9.66 -6.88
N LEU A 165 9.49 -9.09 -6.22
CA LEU A 165 9.30 -8.00 -5.28
C LEU A 165 9.47 -6.68 -6.03
N ILE A 166 8.40 -5.91 -6.11
CA ILE A 166 8.34 -4.62 -6.81
C ILE A 166 8.39 -3.55 -5.73
N ASN A 167 9.54 -2.91 -5.55
CA ASN A 167 9.69 -1.80 -4.61
C ASN A 167 9.18 -0.53 -5.26
N LEU A 168 8.35 0.21 -4.54
CA LEU A 168 7.77 1.46 -5.01
C LEU A 168 8.63 2.64 -4.55
N HIS A 169 8.66 3.69 -5.37
CA HIS A 169 9.26 4.94 -4.97
C HIS A 169 8.60 5.49 -3.72
N ASP A 170 9.46 5.97 -2.84
CA ASP A 170 9.09 6.71 -1.64
C ASP A 170 8.31 7.98 -2.00
N ASP A 171 7.34 8.32 -1.15
CA ASP A 171 6.45 9.47 -1.35
C ASP A 171 6.73 10.52 -0.25
N PRO A 172 7.75 11.39 -0.45
CA PRO A 172 8.17 12.35 0.56
C PRO A 172 7.05 13.34 0.89
N LEU A 173 6.25 13.75 -0.10
CA LEU A 173 5.14 14.67 0.11
C LEU A 173 4.05 14.04 0.98
N TYR A 174 3.68 12.78 0.70
CA TYR A 174 2.73 12.06 1.55
C TYR A 174 3.22 11.99 3.00
N ARG A 175 4.50 11.66 3.23
CA ARG A 175 5.06 11.58 4.59
C ARG A 175 5.11 12.93 5.30
N GLU A 176 5.48 13.99 4.59
CA GLU A 176 5.50 15.34 5.15
C GLU A 176 4.10 15.79 5.57
N LEU A 177 3.11 15.64 4.69
CA LEU A 177 1.71 15.96 4.98
C LEU A 177 1.17 15.12 6.15
N LEU A 178 1.51 13.82 6.18
CA LEU A 178 1.14 12.91 7.26
C LEU A 178 1.73 13.37 8.61
N GLN A 179 3.00 13.75 8.63
CA GLN A 179 3.69 14.23 9.83
C GLN A 179 3.07 15.55 10.33
N GLN A 180 2.94 16.55 9.46
CA GLN A 180 2.34 17.85 9.80
C GLN A 180 0.93 17.68 10.37
N ARG A 181 0.09 16.88 9.68
CA ARG A 181 -1.27 16.55 10.12
C ARG A 181 -1.28 15.95 11.52
N ASN A 182 -0.40 14.99 11.79
CA ASN A 182 -0.35 14.28 13.07
C ASN A 182 0.15 15.18 14.21
N GLU A 183 1.13 16.05 13.95
CA GLU A 183 1.63 17.02 14.91
C GLU A 183 0.55 18.05 15.30
N LEU A 184 -0.16 18.60 14.30
CA LEU A 184 -1.25 19.55 14.51
C LEU A 184 -2.45 18.90 15.23
N ARG A 185 -2.84 17.68 14.85
CA ARG A 185 -3.89 16.92 15.56
C ARG A 185 -3.53 16.67 17.02
N LYS A 186 -2.27 16.37 17.31
CA LYS A 186 -1.79 16.20 18.68
C LYS A 186 -1.88 17.50 19.48
N LYS A 187 -1.43 18.64 18.92
CA LYS A 187 -1.57 19.96 19.55
C LYS A 187 -3.03 20.33 19.81
N ALA A 188 -3.92 20.04 18.86
CA ALA A 188 -5.36 20.24 18.99
C ALA A 188 -5.93 19.47 20.18
N LYS A 189 -5.54 18.20 20.32
CA LYS A 189 -5.94 17.35 21.44
C LYS A 189 -5.42 17.85 22.79
N ASP A 190 -4.19 18.36 22.81
CA ASP A 190 -3.56 18.90 24.02
C ASP A 190 -4.11 20.32 24.38
N GLY A 191 -4.99 20.90 23.56
CA GLY A 191 -5.57 22.22 23.76
C GLY A 191 -4.60 23.38 23.51
N LEU A 192 -3.52 23.11 22.76
CA LEU A 192 -2.41 24.05 22.51
C LEU A 192 -2.45 24.68 21.11
N LEU A 193 -3.52 24.45 20.35
CA LEU A 193 -3.63 24.89 18.96
C LEU A 193 -4.02 26.37 18.88
N SER A 194 -3.22 27.16 18.17
CA SER A 194 -3.54 28.55 17.83
C SER A 194 -4.52 28.66 16.66
N GLU A 195 -5.16 29.81 16.48
CA GLU A 195 -6.05 30.07 15.33
C GLU A 195 -5.33 29.92 13.98
N LEU A 196 -4.05 30.28 13.92
CA LEU A 196 -3.21 30.10 12.73
C LEU A 196 -2.98 28.62 12.43
N GLU A 197 -2.60 27.83 13.44
CA GLU A 197 -2.38 26.39 13.31
C GLU A 197 -3.69 25.64 13.01
N GLN A 198 -4.84 26.18 13.41
CA GLN A 198 -6.13 25.62 13.05
C GLN A 198 -6.42 25.76 11.54
N SER A 199 -6.13 26.94 10.97
CA SER A 199 -6.23 27.13 9.52
C SER A 199 -5.21 26.28 8.76
N GLU A 200 -3.99 26.13 9.31
CA GLU A 200 -2.97 25.25 8.75
C GLU A 200 -3.43 23.78 8.74
N LEU A 201 -4.02 23.30 9.84
CA LEU A 201 -4.56 21.94 9.91
C LEU A 201 -5.64 21.69 8.86
N GLU A 202 -6.54 22.65 8.62
CA GLU A 202 -7.56 22.54 7.58
C GLU A 202 -6.94 22.40 6.19
N ASN A 203 -5.92 23.20 5.87
CA ASN A 203 -5.21 23.13 4.59
C ASN A 203 -4.48 21.79 4.43
N VAL A 204 -3.73 21.35 5.46
CA VAL A 204 -3.01 20.08 5.43
C VAL A 204 -3.97 18.90 5.25
N LEU A 205 -5.16 18.92 5.84
CA LEU A 205 -6.16 17.87 5.64
C LEU A 205 -6.66 17.81 4.18
N ILE A 206 -6.84 18.96 3.54
CA ILE A 206 -7.24 19.05 2.13
C ILE A 206 -6.10 18.56 1.23
N ASP A 207 -4.88 19.01 1.45
CA ASP A 207 -3.72 18.64 0.65
C ASP A 207 -3.38 17.16 0.80
N PHE A 208 -3.41 16.64 2.03
CA PHE A 208 -3.23 15.22 2.32
C PHE A 208 -4.26 14.37 1.57
N LYS A 209 -5.54 14.78 1.60
CA LYS A 209 -6.60 14.07 0.89
C LYS A 209 -6.40 14.12 -0.63
N ASN A 210 -6.13 15.30 -1.19
CA ASN A 210 -5.92 15.46 -2.63
C ASN A 210 -4.72 14.66 -3.13
N HIS A 211 -3.64 14.58 -2.35
CA HIS A 211 -2.46 13.80 -2.71
C HIS A 211 -2.70 12.30 -2.60
N ARG A 212 -3.42 11.84 -1.56
CA ARG A 212 -3.77 10.43 -1.38
C ARG A 212 -4.70 9.90 -2.48
N ASP A 213 -5.66 10.72 -2.90
CA ASP A 213 -6.72 10.30 -3.84
C ASP A 213 -6.28 10.45 -5.32
N LYS A 214 -5.03 10.88 -5.58
CA LYS A 214 -4.43 11.04 -6.91
C LYS A 214 -3.77 9.76 -7.41
#